data_AF-A0A4R6PPI2-F1
#
_entry.id   AF-A0A4R6PPI2-F1
#
_cell.length_a   1.000
_cell.length_b   1.000
_cell.length_c   1.000
_cell.angle_alpha   90.00
_cell.angle_beta   90.00
_cell.angle_gamma   90.00
#
_symmetry.space_group_name_H-M   'P 1'
#
loop_
_entity.id
_entity.type
_entity.pdbx_description
1 polymer ?
#
loop_
_entity_poly.entity_id
_entity_poly.type
_entity_poly.pdbx_seq_one_letter_code
_entity_poly.pdbx_strand_id
1 'polypeptide(L)'
;MSVKKVLPGADTASENILVKARAIEADLKDFKADFDGFFKSQEGDMSGAAMARQNEWDTISTELTSILQQATQMAQECHTDLRALDKALAAQIAG
;
A
#
# COMPACT_ATOMS: atom_id res chain seq x y z
N MET A 1 -28.84 -0.36 -2.08
CA MET A 1 -27.95 0.83 -2.22
C MET A 1 -27.82 1.11 -3.72
N SER A 2 -27.98 2.35 -4.19
CA SER A 2 -27.79 2.69 -5.62
C SER A 2 -26.31 2.86 -5.92
N VAL A 3 -25.82 2.31 -7.04
CA VAL A 3 -24.42 2.45 -7.51
C VAL A 3 -23.98 3.92 -7.53
N LYS A 4 -24.86 4.85 -7.96
CA LYS A 4 -24.62 6.31 -7.93
C LYS A 4 -24.27 6.87 -6.55
N LYS A 5 -24.72 6.23 -5.46
CA LYS A 5 -24.42 6.65 -4.08
C LYS A 5 -23.17 5.99 -3.51
N VAL A 6 -22.72 4.87 -4.09
CA VAL A 6 -21.60 4.06 -3.60
C VAL A 6 -20.31 4.40 -4.33
N LEU A 7 -20.38 4.71 -5.64
CA LEU A 7 -19.24 5.00 -6.50
C LEU A 7 -18.32 6.10 -5.95
N PRO A 8 -18.82 7.30 -5.58
CA PRO A 8 -17.94 8.39 -5.16
C PRO A 8 -17.17 8.06 -3.87
N GLY A 9 -17.80 7.30 -2.97
CA GLY A 9 -17.17 6.83 -1.73
C GLY A 9 -16.11 5.77 -1.99
N ALA A 10 -16.35 4.86 -2.93
CA ALA A 10 -15.38 3.83 -3.32
C ALA A 10 -14.18 4.42 -4.08
N ASP A 11 -14.40 5.39 -4.97
CA ASP A 11 -13.35 6.15 -5.67
C ASP A 11 -12.44 6.87 -4.68
N THR A 12 -13.04 7.60 -3.73
CA THR A 12 -12.28 8.32 -2.70
C THR A 12 -11.50 7.34 -1.80
N ALA A 13 -12.10 6.20 -1.46
CA ALA A 13 -11.44 5.19 -0.63
C ALA A 13 -10.26 4.54 -1.35
N SER A 14 -10.38 4.21 -2.64
CA SER A 14 -9.31 3.57 -3.40
C SER A 14 -8.12 4.51 -3.62
N GLU A 15 -8.37 5.78 -3.94
CA GLU A 15 -7.33 6.80 -4.02
C GLU A 15 -6.61 6.99 -2.68
N ASN A 16 -7.36 7.04 -1.58
CA ASN A 16 -6.78 7.16 -0.24
C ASN A 16 -5.91 5.96 0.15
N ILE A 17 -6.32 4.73 -0.20
CA ILE A 17 -5.51 3.52 0.02
C ILE A 17 -4.20 3.63 -0.74
N LEU A 18 -4.25 4.04 -2.02
CA LEU A 18 -3.08 4.17 -2.86
C LEU A 18 -2.09 5.24 -2.36
N VAL A 19 -2.62 6.40 -1.92
CA VAL A 19 -1.79 7.47 -1.34
C VAL A 19 -1.12 7.00 -0.05
N LYS A 20 -1.88 6.36 0.85
CA LYS A 20 -1.35 5.86 2.12
C LYS A 20 -0.33 4.75 1.94
N ALA A 21 -0.59 3.82 1.01
CA ALA A 21 0.34 2.74 0.67
C ALA A 21 1.70 3.30 0.23
N ARG A 22 1.69 4.26 -0.70
CA ARG A 22 2.92 4.92 -1.18
C ARG A 22 3.65 5.69 -0.08
N ALA A 23 2.91 6.36 0.81
CA ALA A 23 3.50 7.06 1.94
C ALA A 23 4.20 6.07 2.90
N ILE A 24 3.56 4.95 3.23
CA ILE A 24 4.17 3.92 4.08
C ILE A 24 5.41 3.30 3.42
N GLU A 25 5.36 2.99 2.12
CA GLU A 25 6.53 2.49 1.37
C GLU A 25 7.71 3.48 1.43
N ALA A 26 7.44 4.77 1.29
CA ALA A 26 8.45 5.82 1.41
C ALA A 26 9.02 5.89 2.84
N ASP A 27 8.15 5.92 3.86
CA ASP A 27 8.56 5.98 5.26
C ASP A 27 9.43 4.77 5.66
N LEU A 28 9.10 3.56 5.19
CA LEU A 28 9.91 2.36 5.43
C LEU A 28 11.31 2.46 4.82
N LYS A 29 11.40 3.05 3.61
CA LYS A 29 12.66 3.24 2.91
C LYS A 29 13.52 4.31 3.59
N ASP A 30 12.91 5.40 4.00
CA ASP A 30 13.60 6.50 4.68
C ASP A 30 14.09 6.05 6.06
N PHE A 31 13.24 5.34 6.82
CA PHE A 31 13.66 4.73 8.09
C PHE A 31 14.83 3.76 7.91
N LYS A 32 14.81 2.92 6.86
CA LYS A 32 15.95 2.04 6.57
C LYS A 32 17.23 2.84 6.31
N ALA A 33 17.15 3.93 5.55
CA ALA A 33 18.30 4.77 5.23
C ALA A 33 18.88 5.44 6.50
N ASP A 34 18.02 5.93 7.38
CA ASP A 34 18.42 6.57 8.65
C ASP A 34 19.17 5.60 9.57
N PHE A 35 18.75 4.33 9.61
CA PHE A 35 19.34 3.31 10.48
C PHE A 35 20.47 2.50 9.84
N ASP A 36 20.67 2.56 8.53
CA ASP A 36 21.74 1.83 7.85
C ASP A 36 23.13 2.22 8.38
N GLY A 37 23.32 3.50 8.70
CA GLY A 37 24.52 4.00 9.37
C GLY A 37 24.70 3.42 10.78
N PHE A 38 23.61 3.32 11.55
CA PHE A 38 23.62 2.73 12.89
C PHE A 38 24.00 1.25 12.86
N PHE A 39 23.43 0.46 11.94
CA PHE A 39 23.76 -0.96 11.83
C PHE A 39 25.21 -1.18 11.40
N LYS A 40 25.71 -0.39 10.45
CA LYS A 40 27.09 -0.47 9.96
C LYS A 40 28.13 0.00 10.97
N SER A 41 27.75 0.83 11.94
CA SER A 41 28.66 1.32 12.98
C SER A 41 28.80 0.35 14.17
N GLN A 42 28.06 -0.77 14.21
CA GLN A 42 28.17 -1.73 15.31
C GLN A 42 29.37 -2.66 15.11
N GLU A 43 30.18 -2.83 16.16
CA GLU A 43 31.35 -3.69 16.17
C GLU A 43 31.23 -4.77 17.28
N GLY A 44 32.07 -5.79 17.21
CA GLY A 44 32.12 -6.87 18.21
C GLY A 44 30.81 -7.68 18.29
N ASP A 45 30.45 -8.12 19.50
CA ASP A 45 29.25 -8.94 19.74
C ASP A 45 27.94 -8.26 19.32
N MET A 46 27.91 -6.92 19.27
CA MET A 46 26.73 -6.17 18.84
C MET A 46 26.49 -6.22 17.33
N SER A 47 27.53 -6.50 16.52
CA SER A 47 27.39 -6.59 15.05
C SER A 47 26.43 -7.69 14.61
N GLY A 48 26.45 -8.85 15.29
CA GLY A 48 25.57 -9.98 14.98
C GLY A 48 24.10 -9.65 15.25
N ALA A 49 23.81 -9.06 16.41
CA ALA A 49 22.45 -8.63 16.78
C ALA A 49 21.95 -7.50 15.86
N ALA A 50 22.82 -6.57 15.50
CA ALA A 50 22.53 -5.47 14.58
C ALA A 50 22.15 -5.99 13.18
N MET A 51 22.95 -6.90 12.62
CA MET A 51 22.65 -7.53 11.33
C MET A 51 21.37 -8.37 11.38
N ALA A 52 21.13 -9.13 12.46
CA ALA A 52 19.89 -9.88 12.62
C ALA A 52 18.67 -8.94 12.60
N ARG A 53 18.76 -7.82 13.32
CA ARG A 53 17.68 -6.83 13.35
C ARG A 53 17.48 -6.11 12.02
N GLN A 54 18.55 -5.83 11.29
CA GLN A 54 18.48 -5.28 9.93
C GLN A 54 17.78 -6.26 8.97
N ASN A 55 18.08 -7.55 9.05
CA ASN A 55 17.44 -8.59 8.24
C ASN A 55 15.95 -8.77 8.59
N GLU A 56 15.58 -8.71 9.87
CA GLU A 56 14.19 -8.73 10.31
C GLU A 56 13.42 -7.54 9.74
N TRP A 57 14.01 -6.34 9.80
CA TRP A 57 13.41 -5.14 9.22
C TRP A 57 13.20 -5.29 7.71
N ASP A 58 14.19 -5.79 6.98
CA ASP A 58 14.12 -5.97 5.53
C ASP A 58 13.05 -6.99 5.13
N THR A 59 12.90 -8.06 5.92
CA THR A 59 11.85 -9.06 5.70
C THR A 59 10.46 -8.44 5.92
N ILE A 60 10.24 -7.82 7.07
CA ILE A 60 8.93 -7.24 7.44
C ILE A 60 8.54 -6.10 6.50
N SER A 61 9.48 -5.23 6.13
CA SER A 61 9.21 -4.11 5.22
C SER A 61 8.87 -4.59 3.81
N THR A 62 9.53 -5.65 3.33
CA THR A 62 9.19 -6.28 2.05
C THR A 62 7.79 -6.91 2.09
N GLU A 63 7.45 -7.64 3.16
CA GLU A 63 6.12 -8.23 3.33
C GLU A 63 5.03 -7.16 3.38
N LEU A 64 5.24 -6.10 4.17
CA LEU A 64 4.29 -4.99 4.28
C LEU A 64 4.10 -4.28 2.94
N THR A 65 5.19 -4.02 2.20
CA THR A 65 5.14 -3.44 0.85
C THR A 65 4.31 -4.32 -0.09
N SER A 66 4.51 -5.64 -0.06
CA SER A 66 3.72 -6.59 -0.87
C SER A 66 2.23 -6.54 -0.53
N ILE A 67 1.86 -6.49 0.75
CA ILE A 67 0.46 -6.38 1.19
C ILE A 67 -0.15 -5.05 0.73
N LEU A 68 0.59 -3.95 0.83
CA LEU A 68 0.13 -2.62 0.40
C LEU A 68 -0.10 -2.56 -1.12
N GLN A 69 0.76 -3.21 -1.91
CA GLN A 69 0.59 -3.35 -3.35
C GLN A 69 -0.66 -4.16 -3.69
N GLN A 70 -0.88 -5.29 -3.02
CA GLN A 70 -2.09 -6.12 -3.19
C GLN A 70 -3.37 -5.34 -2.83
N ALA A 71 -3.36 -4.62 -1.70
CA ALA A 71 -4.50 -3.79 -1.29
C ALA A 71 -4.79 -2.67 -2.30
N THR A 72 -3.73 -2.05 -2.84
CA THR A 72 -3.84 -1.03 -3.89
C THR A 72 -4.44 -1.61 -5.17
N GLN A 73 -4.00 -2.80 -5.58
CA GLN A 73 -4.54 -3.47 -6.76
C GLN A 73 -6.01 -3.83 -6.58
N MET A 74 -6.39 -4.43 -5.45
CA MET A 74 -7.80 -4.74 -5.14
C MET A 74 -8.68 -3.48 -5.16
N ALA A 75 -8.17 -2.36 -4.66
CA ALA A 75 -8.87 -1.09 -4.67
C ALA A 75 -9.08 -0.54 -6.10
N GLN A 76 -8.09 -0.69 -6.98
CA GLN A 76 -8.19 -0.33 -8.40
C GLN A 76 -9.15 -1.23 -9.19
N GLU A 77 -9.15 -2.53 -8.91
CA GLU A 77 -10.08 -3.50 -9.50
C GLU A 77 -11.53 -3.17 -9.11
N CYS A 78 -11.79 -2.98 -7.81
CA CYS A 78 -13.11 -2.59 -7.30
C CYS A 78 -13.60 -1.27 -7.94
N HIS A 79 -12.72 -0.28 -8.08
CA HIS A 79 -13.04 0.97 -8.77
C HIS A 79 -13.43 0.76 -10.25
N THR A 80 -12.68 -0.09 -10.95
CA THR A 80 -12.95 -0.42 -12.36
C THR A 80 -14.31 -1.11 -12.53
N ASP A 81 -14.60 -2.08 -11.68
CA ASP A 81 -15.86 -2.83 -11.68
C ASP A 81 -17.06 -1.93 -11.40
N LEU A 82 -16.94 -1.04 -10.40
CA LEU A 82 -17.98 -0.09 -10.07
C LEU A 82 -18.28 0.86 -11.24
N ARG A 83 -17.24 1.39 -11.90
CA ARG A 83 -17.41 2.23 -13.10
C ARG A 83 -18.06 1.49 -14.27
N ALA A 84 -17.75 0.21 -14.46
CA ALA A 84 -18.39 -0.62 -15.48
C ALA A 84 -19.88 -0.80 -15.18
N LEU A 85 -20.24 -1.05 -13.92
CA LEU A 85 -21.64 -1.15 -13.47
C LEU A 85 -22.41 0.17 -13.67
N ASP A 86 -21.81 1.32 -13.36
CA ASP A 86 -22.46 2.62 -13.55
C ASP A 86 -22.75 2.92 -15.04
N LYS A 87 -21.79 2.61 -15.92
CA LYS A 87 -21.99 2.72 -17.38
C LYS A 87 -23.11 1.81 -17.88
N ALA A 88 -23.15 0.56 -17.42
CA ALA A 88 -24.19 -0.39 -17.81
C ALA A 88 -25.57 0.09 -17.34
N LEU A 89 -25.67 0.58 -16.10
CA LEU A 89 -26.90 1.13 -15.55
C LEU A 89 -27.36 2.39 -16.31
N ALA A 90 -26.44 3.29 -16.65
CA ALA A 90 -26.75 4.49 -17.43
C ALA A 90 -27.28 4.14 -18.82
N ALA A 91 -26.69 3.15 -19.49
CA ALA A 91 -27.17 2.65 -20.78
C ALA A 91 -28.59 2.06 -20.69
N GLN A 92 -28.89 1.35 -19.60
CA GLN A 92 -30.20 0.73 -19.39
C GLN A 92 -31.32 1.74 -19.06
N ILE A 93 -30.98 2.91 -18.51
CA ILE A 93 -31.94 4.00 -18.24
C ILE A 93 -32.17 4.87 -19.49
N ALA A 94 -31.18 4.95 -20.38
CA ALA A 94 -31.24 5.78 -21.58
C ALA A 94 -31.93 5.10 -22.79
N GLY A 95 -32.13 3.78 -22.73
CA GLY A 95 -32.90 3.00 -23.70
C GLY A 95 -34.28 2.64 -23.18
#